data_AF-A0A1W1WPS3-F1
#
_entry.id   AF-A0A1W1WPS3-F1
#
_cell.length_a   1.000
_cell.length_b   1.000
_cell.length_c   1.000
_cell.angle_alpha   90.00
_cell.angle_beta   90.00
_cell.angle_gamma   90.00
#
_symmetry.space_group_name_H-M   'P 1'
#
loop_
_entity.id
_entity.type
_entity.pdbx_description
1 polymer ?
#
loop_
_entity_poly.entity_id
_entity_poly.type
_entity_poly.pdbx_seq_one_letter_code
_entity_poly.pdbx_strand_id
1 'polypeptide(L)'
;MSKEMRHIARKRRPPDNDRWPFIWPAVETTVLGPIMQKARERQGVGFSELSQLVTHYYRMWRPHASLQITPQYLFQLETQRIQTCDPAVACAIALVLAIPWDEVLGWEFPLPTPSPPDLWVLLTSMGLSPEQKRMALSFIEFLRSNTFLEGV
;
A
#
# COMPACT_ATOMS: atom_id res chain seq x y z
N MET A 1 15.37 -32.65 -13.38
CA MET A 1 14.95 -31.46 -12.59
C MET A 1 13.45 -31.26 -12.78
N SER A 2 12.67 -31.53 -11.73
CA SER A 2 11.19 -31.63 -11.77
C SER A 2 10.53 -30.30 -12.15
N LYS A 3 9.46 -30.39 -12.96
CA LYS A 3 8.59 -29.27 -13.35
C LYS A 3 8.01 -28.52 -12.14
N GLU A 4 7.97 -29.14 -10.96
CA GLU A 4 7.52 -28.52 -9.70
C GLU A 4 8.43 -27.37 -9.22
N MET A 5 9.76 -27.50 -9.32
CA MET A 5 10.67 -26.43 -8.89
C MET A 5 10.53 -25.16 -9.75
N ARG A 6 10.20 -25.30 -11.04
CA ARG A 6 9.92 -24.16 -11.92
C ARG A 6 8.61 -23.46 -11.57
N HIS A 7 7.63 -24.18 -11.01
CA HIS A 7 6.37 -23.60 -10.55
C HIS A 7 6.50 -22.87 -9.22
N ILE A 8 7.33 -23.37 -8.30
CA ILE A 8 7.55 -22.75 -6.98
C ILE A 8 8.36 -21.45 -7.13
N ALA A 9 9.36 -21.43 -8.01
CA ALA A 9 10.15 -20.21 -8.29
C ALA A 9 9.31 -19.08 -8.92
N ARG A 10 8.30 -19.42 -9.74
CA ARG A 10 7.36 -18.44 -10.32
C ARG A 10 6.36 -17.86 -9.32
N LYS A 11 6.13 -18.52 -8.18
CA LYS A 11 5.29 -17.98 -7.08
C LYS A 11 6.01 -16.93 -6.22
N ARG A 12 7.34 -16.79 -6.36
CA ARG A 12 8.19 -15.95 -5.50
C ARG A 12 8.61 -14.62 -6.11
N ARG A 13 8.27 -14.37 -7.38
CA ARG A 13 8.39 -13.03 -7.94
C ARG A 13 7.06 -12.31 -7.69
N PRO A 14 7.08 -11.08 -7.13
CA PRO A 14 5.94 -10.21 -7.31
C PRO A 14 5.70 -10.13 -8.82
N PRO A 15 4.45 -10.19 -9.30
CA PRO A 15 4.15 -9.91 -10.69
C PRO A 15 4.94 -8.67 -11.16
N ASP A 16 5.74 -8.81 -12.23
CA ASP A 16 6.46 -7.72 -12.92
C ASP A 16 5.46 -6.76 -13.63
N ASN A 17 4.22 -6.72 -13.15
CA ASN A 17 3.11 -6.01 -13.73
C ASN A 17 2.98 -4.71 -12.95
N ASP A 18 3.25 -3.59 -13.61
CA ASP A 18 2.83 -2.23 -13.22
C ASP A 18 1.29 -2.07 -13.13
N ARG A 19 0.56 -3.18 -12.98
CA ARG A 19 -0.88 -3.25 -12.80
C ARG A 19 -1.21 -2.97 -11.34
N TRP A 20 -1.50 -1.71 -11.08
CA TRP A 20 -2.68 -1.41 -10.27
C TRP A 20 -3.89 -2.13 -10.89
N PRO A 21 -4.72 -2.90 -10.15
CA PRO A 21 -4.73 -3.11 -8.71
C PRO A 21 -4.16 -4.49 -8.35
N PHE A 22 -2.99 -4.53 -7.72
CA PHE A 22 -2.66 -5.68 -6.88
C PHE A 22 -3.66 -5.70 -5.72
N ILE A 23 -4.35 -6.83 -5.53
CA ILE A 23 -4.98 -7.14 -4.24
C ILE A 23 -3.83 -7.62 -3.36
N TRP A 24 -3.30 -6.72 -2.54
CA TRP A 24 -2.31 -7.12 -1.55
C TRP A 24 -3.08 -7.92 -0.48
N PRO A 25 -2.49 -8.98 0.09
CA PRO A 25 -3.13 -9.62 1.23
C PRO A 25 -3.32 -8.55 2.33
N ALA A 26 -4.38 -8.63 3.12
CA ALA A 26 -4.51 -7.68 4.21
C ALA A 26 -3.49 -8.02 5.32
N VAL A 27 -2.98 -7.02 6.04
CA VAL A 27 -2.03 -7.26 7.16
C VAL A 27 -2.83 -7.49 8.43
N GLU A 28 -2.51 -8.55 9.15
CA GLU A 28 -3.17 -8.88 10.41
C GLU A 28 -2.74 -7.92 11.53
N THR A 29 -3.70 -7.31 12.20
CA THR A 29 -3.43 -6.36 13.30
C THR A 29 -3.00 -7.06 14.59
N THR A 30 -3.24 -8.36 14.70
CA THR A 30 -2.74 -9.22 15.77
C THR A 30 -1.21 -9.20 15.85
N VAL A 31 -0.53 -9.07 14.70
CA VAL A 31 0.93 -8.94 14.61
C VAL A 31 1.36 -7.47 14.69
N LEU A 32 0.76 -6.61 13.85
CA LEU A 32 1.14 -5.19 13.75
C LEU A 32 0.88 -4.40 15.05
N GLY A 33 -0.25 -4.61 15.71
CA GLY A 33 -0.71 -3.80 16.85
C GLY A 33 0.28 -3.76 18.03
N PRO A 34 0.71 -4.90 18.58
CA PRO A 34 1.68 -4.94 19.68
C PRO A 34 3.05 -4.33 19.32
N ILE A 35 3.53 -4.54 18.08
CA ILE A 35 4.82 -4.02 17.61
C ILE A 35 4.73 -2.50 17.44
N MET A 36 3.65 -2.02 16.84
CA MET A 36 3.35 -0.59 16.69
C MET A 36 3.27 0.10 18.05
N GLN A 37 2.55 -0.47 19.02
CA GLN A 37 2.44 0.08 20.37
C GLN A 37 3.82 0.25 21.01
N LYS A 38 4.61 -0.83 21.04
CA LYS A 38 5.94 -0.84 21.65
C LYS A 38 6.89 0.17 21.00
N ALA A 39 6.87 0.26 19.67
CA ALA A 39 7.71 1.20 18.93
C ALA A 39 7.29 2.65 19.15
N ARG A 40 5.98 2.93 19.13
CA ARG A 40 5.40 4.25 19.40
C ARG A 40 5.74 4.74 20.81
N GLU A 41 5.55 3.90 21.82
CA GLU A 41 5.88 4.21 23.22
C GLU A 41 7.38 4.44 23.41
N ARG A 42 8.23 3.62 22.77
CA ARG A 42 9.69 3.80 22.81
C ARG A 42 10.15 5.13 22.22
N GLN A 43 9.50 5.60 21.16
CA GLN A 43 9.84 6.86 20.51
C GLN A 43 9.11 8.08 21.13
N GLY A 44 8.17 7.86 22.05
CA GLY A 44 7.40 8.94 22.66
C GLY A 44 6.41 9.62 21.72
N VAL A 45 6.03 8.97 20.62
CA VAL A 45 5.18 9.57 19.57
C VAL A 45 3.70 9.44 19.95
N GLY A 46 2.96 10.55 19.87
CA GLY A 46 1.51 10.56 20.08
C GLY A 46 0.73 10.10 18.84
N PHE A 47 -0.49 9.60 19.01
CA PHE A 47 -1.33 9.17 17.87
C PHE A 47 -1.62 10.31 16.86
N SER A 48 -1.70 11.56 17.33
CA SER A 48 -1.90 12.72 16.46
C SER A 48 -0.73 12.89 15.48
N GLU A 49 0.49 12.96 16.02
CA GLU A 49 1.73 13.07 15.25
C GLU A 49 1.94 11.85 14.34
N LEU A 50 1.74 10.65 14.88
CA LEU A 50 1.86 9.41 14.12
C LEU A 50 0.89 9.40 12.93
N SER A 51 -0.35 9.83 13.10
CA SER A 51 -1.34 9.85 12.01
C SER A 51 -0.96 10.78 10.87
N GLN A 52 -0.34 11.93 11.18
CA GLN A 52 0.11 12.89 10.16
C GLN A 52 1.28 12.32 9.36
N LEU A 53 2.28 11.76 10.04
CA LEU A 53 3.44 11.15 9.41
C LEU A 53 3.05 9.92 8.58
N VAL A 54 2.24 9.02 9.16
CA VAL A 54 1.76 7.83 8.45
C VAL A 54 0.92 8.22 7.24
N THR A 55 0.07 9.25 7.34
CA THR A 55 -0.68 9.75 6.17
C THR A 55 0.26 10.19 5.06
N HIS A 56 1.32 10.94 5.39
CA HIS A 56 2.29 11.42 4.40
C HIS A 56 2.93 10.25 3.65
N TYR A 57 3.47 9.28 4.38
CA TYR A 57 4.14 8.12 3.76
C TYR A 57 3.15 7.19 3.05
N TYR A 58 1.96 6.96 3.63
CA TYR A 58 0.90 6.16 2.98
C TYR A 58 0.58 6.62 1.57
N ARG A 59 0.56 7.95 1.35
CA ARG A 59 0.31 8.57 0.05
C ARG A 59 1.40 8.28 -0.99
N MET A 60 2.61 7.92 -0.59
CA MET A 60 3.67 7.48 -1.52
C MET A 60 3.31 6.16 -2.22
N TRP A 61 2.58 5.27 -1.54
CA TRP A 61 2.14 3.99 -2.10
C TRP A 61 0.69 4.02 -2.63
N ARG A 62 -0.16 4.89 -2.08
CA ARG A 62 -1.60 4.99 -2.37
C ARG A 62 -2.06 6.45 -2.51
N PRO A 63 -1.61 7.20 -3.54
CA PRO A 63 -1.92 8.62 -3.66
C PRO A 63 -3.42 8.92 -3.83
N HIS A 64 -4.20 8.00 -4.43
CA HIS A 64 -5.65 8.15 -4.69
C HIS A 64 -6.58 7.49 -3.68
N ALA A 65 -6.05 6.81 -2.68
CA ALA A 65 -6.92 6.17 -1.70
C ALA A 65 -7.74 7.24 -0.95
N SER A 66 -9.04 7.03 -0.85
CA SER A 66 -9.92 7.89 -0.05
C SER A 66 -9.67 7.74 1.45
N LEU A 67 -8.93 6.71 1.86
CA LEU A 67 -8.58 6.44 3.25
C LEU A 67 -7.79 7.62 3.85
N GLN A 68 -8.33 8.16 4.93
CA GLN A 68 -7.64 9.10 5.80
C GLN A 68 -7.16 8.35 7.04
N ILE A 69 -5.85 8.40 7.32
CA ILE A 69 -5.28 7.80 8.52
C ILE A 69 -5.51 8.78 9.67
N THR A 70 -6.50 8.52 10.51
CA THR A 70 -6.81 9.35 11.68
C THR A 70 -6.15 8.79 12.95
N PRO A 71 -5.99 9.60 14.02
CA PRO A 71 -5.49 9.10 15.31
C PRO A 71 -6.34 7.95 15.85
N GLN A 72 -7.67 8.04 15.68
CA GLN A 72 -8.61 7.02 16.11
C GLN A 72 -8.43 5.71 15.32
N TYR A 73 -8.16 5.81 14.02
CA TYR A 73 -7.88 4.64 13.18
C TYR A 73 -6.62 3.91 13.66
N LEU A 74 -5.54 4.64 13.93
CA LEU A 74 -4.30 4.06 14.47
C LEU A 74 -4.51 3.44 15.85
N PHE A 75 -5.26 4.10 16.73
CA PHE A 75 -5.63 3.52 18.03
C PHE A 75 -6.41 2.21 17.90
N GLN A 76 -7.34 2.14 16.93
CA GLN A 76 -8.10 0.92 16.65
C GLN A 76 -7.24 -0.21 16.08
N LEU A 77 -6.20 0.11 15.30
CA LEU A 77 -5.19 -0.84 14.86
C LEU A 77 -4.36 -1.34 16.05
N GLU A 78 -3.90 -0.44 16.92
CA GLU A 78 -3.09 -0.77 18.10
C GLU A 78 -3.84 -1.70 19.06
N THR A 79 -5.10 -1.37 19.33
CA THR A 79 -5.99 -2.12 20.22
C THR A 79 -6.68 -3.31 19.56
N GLN A 80 -6.31 -3.64 18.31
CA GLN A 80 -6.83 -4.79 17.55
C GLN A 80 -8.36 -4.78 17.38
N ARG A 81 -9.00 -3.60 17.48
CA ARG A 81 -10.44 -3.43 17.22
C ARG A 81 -10.77 -3.56 15.73
N ILE A 82 -9.81 -3.29 14.87
CA ILE A 82 -9.81 -3.64 13.45
C ILE A 82 -8.94 -4.88 13.31
N GLN A 83 -9.39 -5.91 12.59
CA GLN A 83 -8.65 -7.18 12.45
C GLN A 83 -7.57 -7.14 11.36
N THR A 84 -7.75 -6.32 10.34
CA THR A 84 -6.83 -6.23 9.20
C THR A 84 -6.68 -4.81 8.68
N CYS A 85 -5.50 -4.45 8.17
CA CYS A 85 -5.28 -3.15 7.53
C CYS A 85 -4.70 -3.25 6.11
N ASP A 86 -4.81 -2.15 5.37
CA ASP A 86 -4.16 -2.02 4.07
C ASP A 86 -2.63 -2.08 4.29
N PRO A 87 -1.90 -2.97 3.61
CA PRO A 87 -0.46 -3.09 3.79
C PRO A 87 0.33 -1.83 3.44
N ALA A 88 -0.17 -0.95 2.58
CA ALA A 88 0.47 0.35 2.38
C ALA A 88 0.45 1.19 3.68
N VAL A 89 -0.58 1.01 4.52
CA VAL A 89 -0.61 1.61 5.87
C VAL A 89 0.42 0.94 6.77
N ALA A 90 0.51 -0.39 6.74
CA ALA A 90 1.49 -1.12 7.53
C ALA A 90 2.94 -0.71 7.18
N CYS A 91 3.27 -0.58 5.89
CA CYS A 91 4.55 -0.06 5.41
C CYS A 91 4.80 1.38 5.90
N ALA A 92 3.78 2.24 5.83
CA ALA A 92 3.89 3.62 6.30
C ALA A 92 4.17 3.70 7.81
N ILE A 93 3.45 2.91 8.62
CA ILE A 93 3.67 2.80 10.06
C ILE A 93 5.10 2.32 10.35
N ALA A 94 5.53 1.27 9.65
CA ALA A 94 6.82 0.68 9.87
C ALA A 94 7.97 1.63 9.48
N LEU A 95 7.80 2.43 8.42
CA LEU A 95 8.75 3.48 8.03
C LEU A 95 8.83 4.57 9.09
N VAL A 96 7.69 5.10 9.57
CA VAL A 96 7.66 6.16 10.58
C VAL A 96 8.25 5.71 11.91
N LEU A 97 7.90 4.49 12.35
CA LEU A 97 8.34 3.96 13.63
C LEU A 97 9.67 3.19 13.54
N ALA A 98 10.37 3.25 12.41
CA ALA A 98 11.62 2.54 12.16
C ALA A 98 11.55 1.04 12.55
N ILE A 99 10.41 0.42 12.28
CA ILE A 99 10.18 -1.01 12.51
C ILE A 99 10.65 -1.76 11.27
N PRO A 100 11.44 -2.84 11.41
CA PRO A 100 11.76 -3.72 10.30
C PRO A 100 10.48 -4.25 9.63
N TRP A 101 10.39 -4.12 8.31
CA TRP A 101 9.15 -4.38 7.57
C TRP A 101 8.74 -5.86 7.57
N ASP A 102 9.72 -6.75 7.67
CA ASP A 102 9.56 -8.19 7.87
C ASP A 102 8.83 -8.52 9.18
N GLU A 103 9.06 -7.74 10.25
CA GLU A 103 8.36 -7.91 11.52
C GLU A 103 6.87 -7.51 11.43
N VAL A 104 6.53 -6.59 10.54
CA VAL A 104 5.18 -6.01 10.44
C VAL A 104 4.30 -6.74 9.44
N LEU A 105 4.85 -7.06 8.27
CA LEU A 105 4.09 -7.66 7.19
C LEU A 105 3.95 -9.17 7.34
N GLY A 106 4.82 -9.82 8.12
CA GLY A 106 4.83 -11.28 8.27
C GLY A 106 4.93 -12.01 6.92
N TRP A 107 5.42 -11.31 5.89
CA TRP A 107 5.44 -11.77 4.50
C TRP A 107 6.86 -12.04 4.03
N GLU A 108 7.01 -13.15 3.31
CA GLU A 108 8.24 -13.50 2.56
C GLU A 108 8.35 -12.72 1.23
N PHE A 109 7.45 -11.78 0.95
CA PHE A 109 7.39 -11.08 -0.33
C PHE A 109 8.26 -9.82 -0.34
N PRO A 110 8.96 -9.54 -1.45
CA PRO A 110 9.73 -8.32 -1.59
C PRO A 110 8.80 -7.10 -1.60
N LEU A 111 9.36 -5.99 -1.14
CA LEU A 111 8.64 -4.73 -1.02
C LEU A 111 8.09 -4.28 -2.38
N PRO A 112 6.93 -3.62 -2.38
CA PRO A 112 6.42 -2.93 -3.55
C PRO A 112 7.46 -1.88 -3.98
N THR A 113 7.74 -1.83 -5.28
CA THR A 113 8.43 -0.68 -5.85
C THR A 113 7.61 0.58 -5.54
N PRO A 114 8.23 1.67 -5.08
CA PRO A 114 7.52 2.93 -4.91
C PRO A 114 6.88 3.31 -6.24
N SER A 115 5.61 3.71 -6.19
CA SER A 115 4.88 4.07 -7.40
C SER A 115 5.62 5.21 -8.12
N PRO A 116 5.79 5.15 -9.44
CA PRO A 116 6.32 6.28 -10.21
C PRO A 116 5.47 7.53 -9.95
N PRO A 117 6.01 8.75 -10.18
CA PRO A 117 5.30 10.01 -9.98
C PRO A 117 3.93 9.88 -10.63
N ASP A 118 2.95 9.93 -9.74
CA ASP A 118 1.62 9.48 -9.99
C ASP A 118 1.05 10.22 -11.19
N LEU A 119 0.55 9.46 -12.16
CA LEU A 119 -0.09 10.00 -13.35
C LEU A 119 -1.14 11.05 -12.96
N TRP A 120 -1.83 10.89 -11.84
CA TRP A 120 -2.74 11.91 -11.33
C TRP A 120 -2.06 13.18 -10.83
N VAL A 121 -0.88 13.09 -10.20
CA VAL A 121 -0.07 14.26 -9.83
C VAL A 121 0.38 14.99 -11.08
N LEU A 122 0.82 14.25 -12.12
CA LEU A 122 1.11 14.81 -13.44
C LEU A 122 -0.14 15.48 -14.04
N LEU A 123 -1.28 14.80 -14.09
CA LEU A 123 -2.55 15.33 -14.59
C LEU A 123 -3.04 16.54 -13.75
N THR A 124 -2.73 16.57 -12.45
CA THR A 124 -3.01 17.71 -11.57
C THR A 124 -2.13 18.91 -11.91
N SER A 125 -0.84 18.68 -12.16
CA SER A 125 0.09 19.74 -12.59
C SER A 125 -0.28 20.32 -13.96
N MET A 126 -0.99 19.56 -14.79
CA MET A 126 -1.54 20.01 -16.08
C MET A 126 -2.85 20.82 -15.94
N GLY A 127 -3.30 21.09 -14.72
CA GLY A 127 -4.50 21.90 -14.46
C GLY A 127 -5.82 21.19 -14.73
N LEU A 128 -5.83 19.86 -14.83
CA LEU A 128 -7.06 19.11 -15.09
C LEU A 128 -8.00 19.11 -13.88
N SER A 129 -9.30 19.07 -14.14
CA SER A 129 -10.33 18.91 -13.11
C SER A 129 -10.34 17.48 -12.56
N PRO A 130 -10.86 17.23 -11.34
CA PRO A 130 -10.95 15.88 -10.78
C PRO A 130 -11.70 14.89 -11.69
N GLU A 131 -12.71 15.36 -12.42
CA GLU A 131 -13.47 14.55 -13.37
C GLU A 131 -12.65 14.19 -14.61
N GLN A 132 -11.92 15.16 -15.18
CA GLN A 132 -11.02 14.92 -16.29
C GLN A 132 -9.89 13.95 -15.94
N LYS A 133 -9.38 14.04 -14.71
CA LYS A 133 -8.37 13.09 -14.22
C LYS A 133 -8.94 11.68 -14.14
N ARG A 134 -10.14 11.50 -13.57
CA ARG A 134 -10.82 10.19 -13.52
C ARG A 134 -11.04 9.63 -14.93
N MET A 135 -11.49 10.47 -15.86
CA MET A 135 -11.71 10.06 -17.25
C MET A 135 -10.42 9.68 -17.97
N ALA A 136 -9.33 10.44 -17.77
CA ALA A 136 -8.02 10.11 -18.32
C ALA A 136 -7.47 8.80 -17.74
N LEU A 137 -7.62 8.60 -16.42
CA LEU A 137 -7.25 7.34 -15.78
C LEU A 137 -8.08 6.16 -16.33
N SER A 138 -9.40 6.28 -16.40
CA SER A 138 -10.28 5.23 -16.92
C SER A 138 -10.03 4.93 -18.40
N PHE A 139 -9.66 5.93 -19.21
CA PHE A 139 -9.27 5.72 -20.61
C PHE A 139 -7.95 4.93 -20.72
N ILE A 140 -6.97 5.26 -19.89
CA ILE A 140 -5.71 4.52 -19.84
C ILE A 140 -5.92 3.10 -19.34
N GLU A 141 -6.82 2.89 -18.37
CA GLU A 141 -7.27 1.57 -17.92
C GLU A 141 -7.94 0.78 -19.06
N PHE A 142 -8.82 1.42 -19.82
CA PHE A 142 -9.47 0.82 -20.99
C PHE A 142 -8.44 0.34 -22.02
N LEU A 143 -7.48 1.18 -22.40
CA LEU A 143 -6.41 0.84 -23.36
C LEU A 143 -5.50 -0.31 -22.86
N ARG A 144 -5.38 -0.47 -21.55
CA ARG A 144 -4.56 -1.53 -20.92
C ARG A 144 -5.33 -2.81 -20.64
N SER A 145 -6.66 -2.79 -20.71
CA SER A 145 -7.49 -3.97 -20.52
C SER A 145 -7.24 -4.97 -21.67
N ASN A 146 -7.01 -6.25 -21.34
CA ASN A 146 -6.73 -7.30 -22.32
C ASN A 146 -7.84 -7.47 -23.38
N THR A 147 -9.02 -6.89 -23.15
CA THR A 147 -10.17 -6.86 -24.07
C THR A 147 -9.85 -6.26 -25.44
N PHE A 148 -8.81 -5.42 -25.56
CA PHE A 148 -8.40 -4.83 -26.84
C PHE A 148 -7.26 -5.60 -27.55
N LEU A 149 -6.58 -6.51 -26.85
CA LEU A 149 -5.43 -7.26 -27.39
C LEU A 149 -5.78 -8.67 -27.90
N GLU A 150 -6.97 -9.19 -27.60
CA GLU A 150 -7.43 -10.52 -28.06
C GLU A 150 -8.52 -10.46 -29.15
N GLY A 151 -8.74 -9.30 -29.80
CA GLY A 151 -9.87 -9.14 -30.72
C GLY A 151 -9.74 -8.08 -31.80
N VAL A 152 -8.63 -8.09 -32.56
CA VAL A 152 -8.56 -7.77 -34.00
C VAL A 152 -7.52 -8.71 -34.63
#